data_AF-A0A2N7S0Y6-F1
#
_entry.id   AF-A0A2N7S0Y6-F1
#
_cell.length_a   1.000
_cell.length_b   1.000
_cell.length_c   1.000
_cell.angle_alpha   90.00
_cell.angle_beta   90.00
_cell.angle_gamma   90.00
#
_symmetry.space_group_name_H-M   'P 1'
#
loop_
_entity.id
_entity.type
_entity.pdbx_description
1 polymer ?
#
loop_
_entity_poly.entity_id
_entity_poly.type
_entity_poly.pdbx_seq_one_letter_code
_entity_poly.pdbx_strand_id
1 'polypeptide(L)'
;MPTFEDPIADADELGQAARGLAYATRHIESPQDTYEVLGSLHQALSGVQQSLRQLSAWHARHAQFAATDDGNREAGQEHAVKASAWLTIAASSTEEVLQVVMKAQSENGRIAWQPDRHITTSPSTLTALPEALSQREAALNPDPPASSSDTTGRSGLSR
;
A
#
# COMPACT_ATOMS: atom_id res chain seq x y z
N MET A 1 -19.53 7.56 14.08
CA MET A 1 -18.69 6.74 14.99
C MET A 1 -18.80 5.36 14.41
N PRO A 2 -17.68 4.68 14.14
CA PRO A 2 -17.71 3.43 13.41
C PRO A 2 -18.59 2.44 14.16
N THR A 3 -19.53 1.87 13.43
CA THR A 3 -20.48 0.91 13.98
C THR A 3 -19.89 -0.49 13.97
N PHE A 4 -18.92 -0.74 13.09
CA PHE A 4 -18.27 -2.03 12.86
C PHE A 4 -19.23 -3.14 12.40
N GLU A 5 -20.50 -2.79 12.16
CA GLU A 5 -21.58 -3.71 11.80
C GLU A 5 -22.24 -3.30 10.47
N ASP A 6 -22.12 -2.04 10.06
CA ASP A 6 -22.58 -1.53 8.77
C ASP A 6 -21.39 -1.14 7.86
N PRO A 7 -20.96 -2.05 6.96
CA PRO A 7 -19.82 -1.80 6.10
C PRO A 7 -20.03 -0.65 5.09
N ILE A 8 -21.27 -0.26 4.80
CA ILE A 8 -21.56 0.87 3.90
C ILE A 8 -21.34 2.17 4.67
N ALA A 9 -21.96 2.30 5.85
CA ALA A 9 -21.79 3.48 6.69
C ALA A 9 -20.32 3.67 7.11
N ASP A 10 -19.63 2.59 7.49
CA ASP A 10 -18.22 2.64 7.88
C ASP A 10 -17.30 3.04 6.71
N ALA A 11 -17.62 2.65 5.47
CA ALA A 11 -16.88 3.09 4.28
C ALA A 11 -17.07 4.58 4.00
N ASP A 12 -18.28 5.12 4.19
CA ASP A 12 -18.55 6.55 4.06
C ASP A 12 -17.83 7.37 5.15
N GLU A 13 -17.82 6.88 6.39
CA GLU A 13 -17.08 7.49 7.50
C GLU A 13 -15.57 7.48 7.22
N LEU A 14 -15.00 6.38 6.73
CA LEU A 14 -13.60 6.32 6.29
C LEU A 14 -13.31 7.39 5.23
N GLY A 15 -14.18 7.54 4.23
CA GLY A 15 -14.02 8.57 3.19
C GLY A 15 -14.04 9.99 3.74
N GLN A 16 -14.89 10.27 4.74
CA GLN A 16 -14.92 11.57 5.43
C GLN A 16 -13.65 11.79 6.27
N ALA A 17 -13.22 10.79 7.03
CA ALA A 17 -12.01 10.86 7.84
C ALA A 17 -10.76 11.09 6.97
N ALA A 18 -10.65 10.40 5.82
CA ALA A 18 -9.56 10.58 4.87
C ALA A 18 -9.51 12.00 4.29
N ARG A 19 -10.67 12.58 3.93
CA ARG A 19 -10.77 13.98 3.49
C ARG A 19 -10.40 14.97 4.61
N GLY A 20 -10.87 14.70 5.83
CA GLY A 20 -10.52 15.49 7.00
C GLY A 20 -9.02 15.50 7.28
N LEU A 21 -8.39 14.32 7.22
CA LEU A 21 -6.95 14.17 7.36
C LEU A 21 -6.20 14.95 6.26
N ALA A 22 -6.58 14.77 5.00
CA ALA A 22 -5.97 15.50 3.88
C ALA A 22 -6.08 17.03 4.02
N TYR A 23 -7.19 17.52 4.59
CA TYR A 23 -7.37 18.94 4.88
C TYR A 23 -6.53 19.41 6.07
N ALA A 24 -6.38 18.59 7.11
CA ALA A 24 -5.62 18.95 8.31
C ALA A 24 -4.11 18.95 8.07
N THR A 25 -3.59 17.98 7.29
CA THR A 25 -2.14 17.85 7.03
C THR A 25 -1.52 19.02 6.27
N ARG A 26 -2.34 19.89 5.66
CA ARG A 26 -1.87 21.12 5.01
C ARG A 26 -1.40 22.19 6.02
N HIS A 27 -1.78 22.09 7.30
CA HIS A 27 -1.42 23.02 8.36
C HIS A 27 -1.02 22.27 9.65
N ILE A 28 0.05 21.48 9.58
CA ILE A 28 0.62 20.87 10.78
C ILE A 28 1.43 21.93 11.52
N GLU A 29 0.96 22.35 12.70
CA GLU A 29 1.57 23.43 13.50
C GLU A 29 2.81 22.95 14.26
N SER A 30 2.74 21.76 14.86
CA SER A 30 3.85 21.13 15.56
C SER A 30 4.47 20.06 14.66
N PRO A 31 5.74 20.20 14.25
CA PRO A 31 6.41 19.19 13.44
C PRO A 31 6.47 17.81 14.10
N GLN A 32 6.31 17.72 15.42
CA GLN A 32 6.28 16.45 16.17
C GLN A 32 5.02 15.64 15.84
N ASP A 33 3.91 16.30 15.51
CA ASP A 33 2.62 15.69 15.21
C ASP A 33 2.68 14.86 13.92
N THR A 34 3.63 15.16 13.02
CA THR A 34 3.84 14.40 11.78
C THR A 34 4.11 12.92 12.05
N TYR A 35 4.76 12.58 13.17
CA TYR A 35 5.05 11.19 13.52
C TYR A 35 3.78 10.42 13.92
N GLU A 36 2.91 11.05 14.71
CA GLU A 36 1.62 10.48 15.13
C GLU A 36 0.66 10.34 13.95
N VAL A 37 0.64 11.34 13.06
CA VAL A 37 -0.13 11.31 11.82
C VAL A 37 0.30 10.13 10.94
N LEU A 38 1.60 9.90 10.76
CA LEU A 38 2.11 8.77 9.98
C LEU A 38 1.77 7.42 10.63
N GLY A 39 1.83 7.32 11.96
CA GLY A 39 1.41 6.11 12.68
C GLY A 39 -0.08 5.81 12.55
N SER A 40 -0.92 6.84 12.60
CA SER A 40 -2.37 6.72 12.38
C SER A 40 -2.70 6.35 10.93
N LEU A 41 -1.97 6.93 9.96
CA LEU A 41 -2.10 6.60 8.55
C LEU A 41 -1.74 5.14 8.27
N HIS A 42 -0.68 4.62 8.90
CA HIS A 42 -0.33 3.21 8.84
C HIS A 42 -1.50 2.32 9.32
N GLN A 43 -2.07 2.62 10.49
CA GLN A 43 -3.21 1.85 11.02
C GLN A 43 -4.43 1.89 10.07
N ALA A 44 -4.74 3.08 9.53
CA ALA A 44 -5.84 3.24 8.57
C ALA A 44 -5.61 2.41 7.29
N LEU A 45 -4.40 2.46 6.73
CA LEU A 45 -4.04 1.69 5.53
C LEU A 45 -4.06 0.17 5.77
N SER A 46 -3.64 -0.30 6.96
CA SER A 46 -3.77 -1.72 7.32
C SER A 46 -5.23 -2.16 7.40
N GLY A 47 -6.11 -1.30 7.93
CA GLY A 47 -7.56 -1.52 7.91
C GLY A 47 -8.11 -1.62 6.48
N VAL A 48 -7.73 -0.68 5.60
CA VAL A 48 -8.13 -0.68 4.18
C VAL A 48 -7.66 -1.94 3.47
N GLN A 49 -6.39 -2.34 3.63
CA GLN A 49 -5.84 -3.57 3.07
C GLN A 49 -6.68 -4.79 3.50
N GLN A 50 -7.00 -4.86 4.79
CA GLN A 50 -7.79 -5.95 5.34
C GLN A 50 -9.22 -5.96 4.76
N SER A 51 -9.87 -4.80 4.59
CA SER A 51 -11.17 -4.69 3.93
C SER A 51 -11.11 -5.15 2.47
N LEU A 52 -10.08 -4.78 1.71
CA LEU A 52 -9.87 -5.23 0.32
C LEU A 52 -9.76 -6.76 0.23
N ARG A 53 -9.01 -7.38 1.15
CA ARG A 53 -8.90 -8.86 1.23
C ARG A 53 -10.24 -9.51 1.53
N GLN A 54 -11.03 -8.92 2.44
CA GLN A 54 -12.35 -9.44 2.79
C GLN A 54 -13.33 -9.34 1.61
N LEU A 55 -13.36 -8.20 0.91
CA LEU A 55 -14.18 -8.02 -0.29
C LEU A 55 -13.77 -9.00 -1.41
N SER A 56 -12.47 -9.21 -1.60
CA SER A 56 -11.97 -10.22 -2.55
C SER A 56 -12.50 -11.61 -2.22
N ALA A 57 -12.36 -12.04 -0.96
CA ALA A 57 -12.84 -13.34 -0.52
C ALA A 57 -14.37 -13.47 -0.63
N TRP A 58 -15.10 -12.39 -0.39
CA TRP A 58 -16.55 -12.37 -0.56
C TRP A 58 -16.93 -12.58 -2.03
N HIS A 59 -16.31 -11.85 -2.98
CA HIS A 59 -16.58 -12.04 -4.41
C HIS A 59 -16.25 -13.47 -4.87
N ALA A 60 -15.11 -14.01 -4.48
CA ALA A 60 -14.73 -15.38 -4.85
C ALA A 60 -15.74 -16.42 -4.34
N ARG A 61 -16.21 -16.29 -3.09
CA ARG A 61 -17.18 -17.21 -2.48
C ARG A 61 -18.57 -17.15 -3.14
N HIS A 62 -18.98 -15.96 -3.59
CA HIS A 62 -20.33 -15.73 -4.12
C HIS A 62 -20.40 -15.73 -5.65
N ALA A 63 -19.28 -15.94 -6.35
CA ALA A 63 -19.23 -15.88 -7.81
C ALA A 63 -20.26 -16.78 -8.50
N GLN A 64 -20.52 -17.98 -7.97
CA GLN A 64 -21.51 -18.92 -8.52
C GLN A 64 -22.97 -18.41 -8.48
N PHE A 65 -23.25 -17.37 -7.69
CA PHE A 65 -24.59 -16.78 -7.57
C PHE A 65 -24.73 -15.49 -8.39
N ALA A 66 -23.68 -15.06 -9.07
CA ALA A 66 -23.69 -13.83 -9.84
C ALA A 66 -24.37 -14.00 -11.21
N ALA A 67 -25.03 -12.93 -11.66
CA ALA A 67 -25.57 -12.77 -13.00
C ALA A 67 -25.43 -11.29 -13.40
N THR A 68 -25.37 -11.01 -14.70
CA THR A 68 -25.52 -9.65 -15.24
C THR A 68 -26.97 -9.20 -15.16
N ASP A 69 -27.23 -7.91 -15.44
CA ASP A 69 -28.57 -7.31 -15.36
C ASP A 69 -29.59 -7.96 -16.32
N ASP A 70 -29.13 -8.53 -17.44
CA ASP A 70 -29.94 -9.30 -18.39
C ASP A 70 -30.06 -10.80 -18.02
N GLY A 71 -29.49 -11.22 -16.89
CA GLY A 71 -29.60 -12.57 -16.33
C GLY A 71 -28.53 -13.57 -16.79
N ASN A 72 -27.47 -13.14 -17.49
CA ASN A 72 -26.39 -14.04 -17.89
C ASN A 72 -25.51 -14.44 -16.69
N ARG A 73 -25.65 -15.69 -16.24
CA ARG A 73 -24.90 -16.24 -15.10
C ARG A 73 -23.43 -16.50 -15.38
N GLU A 74 -23.08 -16.92 -16.59
CA GLU A 74 -21.68 -17.18 -16.95
C GLU A 74 -20.87 -15.88 -16.91
N ALA A 75 -21.37 -14.84 -17.57
CA ALA A 75 -20.76 -13.51 -17.54
C ALA A 75 -20.72 -12.94 -16.12
N GLY A 76 -21.80 -13.07 -15.35
CA GLY A 76 -21.84 -12.62 -13.96
C GLY A 76 -20.78 -13.29 -13.08
N GLN A 77 -20.62 -14.61 -13.18
CA GLN A 77 -19.59 -15.35 -12.47
C GLN A 77 -18.19 -14.89 -12.88
N GLU A 78 -17.94 -14.70 -14.17
CA GLU A 78 -16.66 -14.20 -14.67
C GLU A 78 -16.33 -12.81 -14.09
N HIS A 79 -17.32 -11.90 -14.05
CA HIS A 79 -17.16 -10.57 -13.45
C HIS A 79 -16.82 -10.65 -11.95
N ALA A 80 -17.48 -11.52 -11.19
CA ALA A 80 -17.20 -11.70 -9.77
C ALA A 80 -15.79 -12.24 -9.51
N VAL A 81 -15.32 -13.21 -10.31
CA VAL A 81 -13.95 -13.73 -10.23
C VAL A 81 -12.93 -12.63 -10.54
N LYS A 82 -13.16 -11.84 -11.60
CA LYS A 82 -12.28 -10.71 -11.96
C LYS A 82 -12.24 -9.65 -10.84
N ALA A 83 -13.39 -9.31 -10.25
CA ALA A 83 -13.45 -8.37 -9.12
C ALA A 83 -12.61 -8.87 -7.93
N SER A 84 -12.72 -10.14 -7.57
CA SER A 84 -11.87 -10.76 -6.54
C SER A 84 -10.38 -10.64 -6.87
N ALA A 85 -9.97 -10.96 -8.11
CA ALA A 85 -8.57 -10.86 -8.53
C ALA A 85 -8.03 -9.42 -8.39
N TRP A 86 -8.77 -8.42 -8.86
CA TRP A 86 -8.37 -7.02 -8.74
C TRP A 86 -8.28 -6.53 -7.29
N LEU A 87 -9.22 -6.95 -6.43
CA LEU A 87 -9.18 -6.62 -5.00
C LEU A 87 -7.99 -7.27 -4.29
N THR A 88 -7.60 -8.48 -4.70
CA THR A 88 -6.37 -9.12 -4.22
C THR A 88 -5.13 -8.31 -4.61
N ILE A 89 -5.04 -7.88 -5.87
CA ILE A 89 -3.94 -7.01 -6.34
C ILE A 89 -3.93 -5.70 -5.55
N ALA A 90 -5.08 -5.05 -5.37
CA ALA A 90 -5.19 -3.81 -4.61
C ALA A 90 -4.73 -3.97 -3.15
N ALA A 91 -5.05 -5.09 -2.51
CA ALA A 91 -4.57 -5.39 -1.17
C ALA A 91 -3.04 -5.54 -1.14
N SER A 92 -2.45 -6.25 -2.10
CA SER A 92 -0.98 -6.37 -2.22
C SER A 92 -0.31 -5.01 -2.48
N SER A 93 -0.87 -4.19 -3.36
CA SER A 93 -0.35 -2.83 -3.59
C SER A 93 -0.49 -1.94 -2.36
N THR A 94 -1.55 -2.12 -1.55
CA THR A 94 -1.70 -1.37 -0.28
C THR A 94 -0.65 -1.79 0.75
N GLU A 95 -0.31 -3.08 0.80
CA GLU A 95 0.83 -3.57 1.60
C GLU A 95 2.15 -2.90 1.15
N GLU A 96 2.41 -2.79 -0.15
CA GLU A 96 3.59 -2.08 -0.66
C GLU A 96 3.61 -0.61 -0.23
N VAL A 97 2.46 0.08 -0.32
CA VAL A 97 2.31 1.46 0.17
C VAL A 97 2.58 1.55 1.67
N LEU A 98 2.05 0.63 2.47
CA LEU A 98 2.32 0.55 3.90
C LEU A 98 3.82 0.47 4.19
N GLN A 99 4.54 -0.39 3.47
CA GLN A 99 5.99 -0.52 3.62
C GLN A 99 6.74 0.80 3.29
N VAL A 100 6.27 1.56 2.29
CA VAL A 100 6.85 2.87 1.95
C VAL A 100 6.53 3.92 3.03
N VAL A 101 5.31 3.93 3.56
CA VAL A 101 4.91 4.83 4.66
C VAL A 101 5.72 4.54 5.93
N MET A 102 5.95 3.27 6.28
CA MET A 102 6.79 2.90 7.43
C MET A 102 8.24 3.36 7.26
N LYS A 103 8.79 3.31 6.04
CA LYS A 103 10.11 3.88 5.74
C LYS A 103 10.12 5.39 5.97
N ALA A 104 9.11 6.10 5.47
CA ALA A 104 8.98 7.54 5.68
C ALA A 104 8.84 7.91 7.17
N GLN A 105 8.02 7.17 7.92
CA GLN A 105 7.87 7.36 9.37
C GLN A 105 9.17 7.12 10.13
N SER A 106 9.95 6.11 9.72
CA SER A 106 11.26 5.82 10.30
C SER A 106 12.25 6.97 10.08
N GLU A 107 12.27 7.56 8.89
CA GLU A 107 13.08 8.75 8.62
C GLU A 107 12.57 9.98 9.37
N ASN A 108 11.24 10.16 9.44
CA ASN A 108 10.61 11.26 10.17
C ASN A 108 10.98 11.25 11.66
N GLY A 109 11.03 10.07 12.28
CA GLY A 109 11.45 9.90 13.68
C GLY A 109 12.91 10.28 13.95
N ARG A 110 13.74 10.46 12.92
CA ARG A 110 15.13 10.92 13.05
C ARG A 110 15.28 12.44 12.94
N ILE A 111 14.22 13.15 12.57
CA ILE A 111 14.29 14.60 12.36
C ILE A 111 14.25 15.33 13.71
N ALA A 112 15.32 16.04 14.03
CA ALA A 112 15.36 17.00 15.14
C ALA A 112 14.94 18.39 14.63
N TRP A 113 13.64 18.66 14.64
CA TRP A 113 13.08 19.95 14.22
C TRP A 113 13.59 21.08 15.14
N GLN A 114 13.97 22.22 14.54
CA GLN A 114 14.46 23.40 15.26
C GLN A 114 13.41 24.51 15.21
N PRO A 115 12.62 24.72 16.28
CA PRO A 115 11.45 25.62 16.26
C PRO A 115 11.78 27.09 16.01
N ASP A 116 12.98 27.55 16.39
CA ASP A 116 13.35 28.98 16.36
C ASP A 116 14.05 29.44 15.07
N ARG A 117 14.29 28.54 14.11
CA ARG A 117 14.99 28.87 12.87
C ARG A 117 13.99 29.34 11.81
N HIS A 118 13.40 30.52 12.00
CA HIS A 118 12.69 31.22 10.93
C HIS A 118 13.66 31.51 9.77
N ILE A 119 13.67 30.62 8.76
CA ILE A 119 14.06 30.81 7.36
C ILE A 119 14.95 32.03 7.08
N THR A 120 16.27 31.88 7.24
CA THR A 120 17.21 32.50 6.31
C THR A 120 17.42 31.51 5.18
N THR A 121 16.66 31.68 4.10
CA THR A 121 16.77 30.89 2.88
C THR A 121 18.21 30.92 2.37
N SER A 122 18.87 29.76 2.31
CA SER A 122 19.96 29.51 1.37
C SER A 122 19.45 28.56 0.28
N PRO A 123 19.37 29.01 -0.98
CA PRO A 123 18.86 28.23 -2.11
C PRO A 123 19.94 27.29 -2.64
N SER A 124 20.46 26.42 -1.77
CA SER A 124 21.26 25.26 -2.19
C SER A 124 20.61 24.00 -1.66
N THR A 125 19.33 23.98 -1.92
CA THR A 125 18.46 22.83 -1.92
C THR A 125 19.10 21.65 -2.65
N LEU A 126 18.77 20.45 -2.18
CA LEU A 126 18.04 19.51 -3.05
C LEU A 126 18.71 19.13 -4.38
N THR A 127 20.04 19.16 -4.51
CA THR A 127 20.68 18.64 -5.75
C THR A 127 21.18 17.20 -5.58
N ALA A 128 21.63 16.77 -4.38
CA ALA A 128 22.27 15.46 -4.16
C ALA A 128 21.46 14.40 -3.34
N LEU A 129 20.56 14.81 -2.43
CA LEU A 129 19.51 13.93 -1.83
C LEU A 129 18.53 13.30 -2.87
N PRO A 130 18.15 14.00 -3.96
CA PRO A 130 17.22 13.48 -4.97
C PRO A 130 17.73 12.27 -5.75
N GLU A 131 19.03 12.20 -6.05
CA GLU A 131 19.59 11.06 -6.78
C GLU A 131 19.63 9.78 -5.92
N ALA A 132 19.81 9.94 -4.60
CA ALA A 132 19.81 8.83 -3.64
C ALA A 132 18.40 8.25 -3.36
N LEU A 133 17.34 9.08 -3.44
CA LEU A 133 15.95 8.60 -3.51
C LEU A 133 15.67 7.92 -4.86
N SER A 134 16.27 8.39 -5.96
CA SER A 134 16.21 7.74 -7.28
C SER A 134 16.88 6.36 -7.35
N GLN A 135 17.91 6.10 -6.55
CA GLN A 135 18.51 4.77 -6.44
C GLN A 135 17.73 3.86 -5.47
N ARG A 136 17.03 4.43 -4.49
CA ARG A 136 16.11 3.70 -3.59
C ARG A 136 14.83 3.26 -4.32
N GLU A 137 14.35 4.10 -5.23
CA GLU A 137 13.35 3.83 -6.27
C GLU A 137 13.78 2.69 -7.21
N ALA A 138 15.06 2.62 -7.59
CA ALA A 138 15.55 1.55 -8.45
C ALA A 138 15.56 0.18 -7.73
N ALA A 139 15.92 0.12 -6.44
CA ALA A 139 16.15 -1.14 -5.72
C ALA A 139 14.90 -1.80 -5.09
N LEU A 140 13.73 -1.14 -5.09
CA LEU A 140 12.45 -1.83 -4.87
C LEU A 140 12.14 -2.84 -6.00
N ASN A 141 13.00 -2.89 -7.01
CA ASN A 141 13.20 -3.99 -7.94
C ASN A 141 14.70 -4.22 -8.26
N PRO A 142 15.37 -5.29 -7.78
CA PRO A 142 16.64 -5.73 -8.38
C PRO A 142 16.46 -6.80 -9.48
N ASP A 143 17.18 -6.67 -10.59
CA ASP A 143 17.48 -7.73 -11.61
C ASP A 143 18.46 -8.82 -11.04
N PRO A 144 18.76 -9.98 -11.70
CA PRO A 144 18.25 -10.56 -12.95
C PRO A 144 17.89 -12.08 -12.86
N PRO A 145 17.34 -12.67 -13.95
CA PRO A 145 17.13 -14.11 -14.08
C PRO A 145 18.39 -14.90 -14.53
N ALA A 146 18.34 -16.22 -14.28
CA ALA A 146 18.95 -17.37 -14.99
C ALA A 146 19.84 -18.28 -14.11
N SER A 147 19.32 -19.47 -13.76
CA SER A 147 20.17 -20.66 -13.49
C SER A 147 19.39 -21.95 -13.78
N SER A 148 19.47 -22.40 -15.03
CA SER A 148 19.22 -23.79 -15.41
C SER A 148 20.42 -24.63 -15.01
N SER A 149 20.37 -25.29 -13.85
CA SER A 149 21.28 -26.39 -13.52
C SER A 149 20.52 -27.70 -13.57
N ASP A 150 20.48 -28.26 -14.78
CA ASP A 150 20.03 -29.62 -15.07
C ASP A 150 20.93 -30.62 -14.33
N THR A 151 20.36 -31.28 -13.33
CA THR A 151 21.00 -32.39 -12.62
C THR A 151 20.65 -33.68 -13.36
N THR A 152 21.50 -34.09 -14.30
CA THR A 152 21.43 -35.45 -14.84
C THR A 152 22.82 -36.03 -15.06
N GLY A 153 23.09 -37.20 -14.45
CA GLY A 153 23.99 -38.18 -15.05
C GLY A 153 25.35 -38.44 -14.40
N ARG A 154 25.31 -39.11 -13.25
CA ARG A 154 26.39 -39.97 -12.73
C ARG A 154 26.83 -40.99 -13.79
N SER A 155 28.09 -40.98 -14.24
CA SER A 155 28.84 -42.21 -14.60
C SER A 155 30.32 -41.95 -14.91
N GLY A 156 31.19 -42.62 -14.17
CA GLY A 156 32.64 -42.69 -14.37
C GLY A 156 33.22 -43.60 -13.28
N LEU A 157 33.12 -44.93 -13.39
CA LEU A 157 34.12 -45.82 -14.02
C LEU A 157 35.56 -45.51 -13.57
N SER A 158 36.04 -46.27 -12.59
CA SER A 158 37.47 -46.52 -12.39
C SER A 158 37.73 -48.02 -12.44
N ARG A 159 38.57 -48.38 -13.43
CA ARG A 159 39.51 -49.50 -13.58
C ARG A 159 39.08 -50.92 -13.23
#